data_AF-A0A956IWJ2-F1
#
_entry.id   AF-A0A956IWJ2-F1
#
_cell.length_a   1.000
_cell.length_b   1.000
_cell.length_c   1.000
_cell.angle_alpha   90.00
_cell.angle_beta   90.00
_cell.angle_gamma   90.00
#
_symmetry.space_group_name_H-M   'P 1'
#
loop_
_entity.id
_entity.type
_entity.pdbx_description
1 polymer ?
#
loop_
_entity_poly.entity_id
_entity_poly.type
_entity_poly.pdbx_seq_one_letter_code
_entity_poly.pdbx_strand_id
1 'polypeptide(L)'
;MSDHHRRHLHVPEDMPIVARVRVLYADTDAMGVVYHGSYIRYLEHARIEYLRQRGTVYAEVEAAGYAVPVTELGARYTAPARFDDVLTLRALLVVQSRARLRFAYRVSVEAGDRVGLDRPLTALVATTDHCCLNPRTGRPVPFPQGIHESLARARALVDAPSAAPADDNKT
;
A
#
# COMPACT_ATOMS: atom_id res chain seq x y z
N MET A 1 23.94 -1.57 26.81
CA MET A 1 22.92 -0.68 26.25
C MET A 1 22.54 -1.24 24.88
N SER A 2 21.38 -1.89 24.80
CA SER A 2 20.94 -2.66 23.65
C SER A 2 20.61 -1.73 22.48
N ASP A 3 21.24 -1.98 21.33
CA ASP A 3 21.02 -1.24 20.10
C ASP A 3 19.60 -1.51 19.56
N HIS A 4 18.66 -0.61 19.89
CA HIS A 4 17.26 -0.69 19.46
C HIS A 4 16.94 0.25 18.28
N HIS A 5 17.94 0.85 17.61
CA HIS A 5 17.71 1.99 16.73
C HIS A 5 18.15 1.77 15.28
N ARG A 6 17.47 0.82 14.60
CA ARG A 6 16.94 0.96 13.22
C ARG A 6 16.38 -0.38 12.78
N ARG A 7 15.07 -0.59 12.95
CA ARG A 7 14.36 -1.49 12.03
C ARG A 7 14.43 -0.81 10.66
N HIS A 8 15.38 -1.23 9.84
CA HIS A 8 15.45 -0.75 8.46
C HIS A 8 14.10 -1.03 7.79
N LEU A 9 13.46 0.04 7.30
CA LEU A 9 12.23 -0.05 6.53
C LEU A 9 12.55 -0.81 5.24
N HIS A 10 12.34 -2.13 5.25
CA HIS A 10 12.57 -2.98 4.10
C HIS A 10 11.33 -2.95 3.21
N VAL A 11 11.42 -2.22 2.11
CA VAL A 11 10.38 -2.11 1.09
C VAL A 11 10.97 -2.68 -0.20
N PRO A 12 10.42 -3.79 -0.74
CA PRO A 12 10.88 -4.36 -1.99
C PRO A 12 10.81 -3.36 -3.14
N GLU A 13 11.73 -3.46 -4.11
CA GLU A 13 11.71 -2.63 -5.31
C GLU A 13 10.60 -3.09 -6.27
N ASP A 14 10.48 -4.40 -6.48
CA ASP A 14 9.55 -5.02 -7.41
C ASP A 14 8.17 -5.25 -6.78
N MET A 15 7.43 -4.17 -6.57
CA MET A 15 6.04 -4.21 -6.09
C MET A 15 5.06 -3.89 -7.21
N PRO A 16 3.88 -4.53 -7.29
CA PRO A 16 2.90 -4.24 -8.33
C PRO A 16 2.34 -2.82 -8.17
N ILE A 17 2.05 -2.17 -9.31
CA ILE A 17 1.18 -0.99 -9.32
C ILE A 17 -0.24 -1.49 -9.09
N VAL A 18 -0.92 -0.91 -8.10
CA VAL A 18 -2.29 -1.27 -7.75
C VAL A 18 -3.26 -0.15 -8.04
N ALA A 19 -2.81 1.10 -8.07
CA ALA A 19 -3.67 2.23 -8.41
C ALA A 19 -2.86 3.41 -8.92
N ARG A 20 -3.56 4.35 -9.57
CA ARG A 20 -3.07 5.67 -9.94
C ARG A 20 -4.03 6.71 -9.39
N VAL A 21 -3.49 7.79 -8.83
CA VAL A 21 -4.29 8.90 -8.29
C VAL A 21 -3.69 10.22 -8.70
N ARG A 22 -4.54 11.20 -9.01
CA ARG A 22 -4.13 12.58 -9.21
C ARG A 22 -4.12 13.30 -7.85
N VAL A 23 -3.04 13.99 -7.52
CA VAL A 23 -2.96 14.83 -6.32
C VAL A 23 -3.94 15.99 -6.44
N LEU A 24 -4.84 16.11 -5.48
CA LEU A 24 -5.80 17.21 -5.40
C LEU A 24 -5.21 18.37 -4.59
N TYR A 25 -5.74 19.58 -4.80
CA TYR A 25 -5.39 20.72 -3.94
C TYR A 25 -5.63 20.42 -2.45
N ALA A 26 -6.69 19.69 -2.14
CA ALA A 26 -7.03 19.27 -0.78
C ALA A 26 -5.98 18.36 -0.13
N ASP A 27 -5.08 17.74 -0.91
CA ASP A 27 -4.01 16.90 -0.39
C ASP A 27 -2.75 17.70 -0.05
N THR A 28 -2.68 18.98 -0.43
CA THR A 28 -1.49 19.85 -0.27
C THR A 28 -1.52 20.70 1.00
N ASP A 29 -0.35 21.13 1.46
CA ASP A 29 -0.21 22.08 2.57
C ASP A 29 0.36 23.43 2.12
N ALA A 30 0.56 24.34 3.08
CA ALA A 30 1.07 25.69 2.84
C ALA A 30 2.50 25.74 2.25
N MET A 31 3.24 24.62 2.20
CA MET A 31 4.53 24.53 1.53
C MET A 31 4.40 24.21 0.03
N GLY A 32 3.18 24.05 -0.48
CA GLY A 32 2.91 23.76 -1.89
C GLY A 32 3.22 22.32 -2.31
N VAL A 33 3.28 21.40 -1.33
CA VAL A 33 3.54 19.97 -1.55
C VAL A 33 2.45 19.16 -0.85
N VAL A 34 2.36 17.86 -1.17
CA VAL A 34 1.42 16.96 -0.48
C VAL A 34 1.73 16.94 1.02
N TYR A 35 0.71 17.24 1.83
CA TYR A 35 0.78 17.16 3.28
C TYR A 35 1.16 15.74 3.72
N HIS A 36 2.09 15.62 4.66
CA HIS A 36 2.61 14.31 5.09
C HIS A 36 1.50 13.33 5.53
N GLY A 37 0.44 13.82 6.19
CA GLY A 37 -0.70 13.00 6.61
C GLY A 37 -1.57 12.49 5.44
N SER A 38 -1.62 13.22 4.32
CA SER A 38 -2.39 12.84 3.13
C SER A 38 -1.88 11.53 2.53
N TYR A 39 -0.59 11.24 2.65
CA TYR A 39 -0.02 9.98 2.18
C TYR A 39 -0.67 8.75 2.83
N ILE A 40 -1.16 8.85 4.07
CA ILE A 40 -1.82 7.71 4.76
C ILE A 40 -3.06 7.26 4.00
N ARG A 41 -3.81 8.20 3.41
CA ARG A 41 -4.98 7.90 2.54
C ARG A 41 -4.55 7.17 1.28
N TYR A 42 -3.41 7.54 0.70
CA TYR A 42 -2.84 6.83 -0.45
C TYR A 42 -2.38 5.40 -0.07
N LEU A 43 -1.80 5.21 1.12
CA LEU A 43 -1.42 3.88 1.60
C LEU A 43 -2.65 2.97 1.81
N GLU A 44 -3.72 3.52 2.37
CA GLU A 44 -4.99 2.82 2.49
C GLU A 44 -5.56 2.44 1.12
N HIS A 45 -5.65 3.41 0.21
CA HIS A 45 -6.13 3.17 -1.16
C HIS A 45 -5.31 2.05 -1.83
N ALA A 46 -3.98 2.11 -1.73
CA ALA A 46 -3.10 1.08 -2.28
C ALA A 46 -3.37 -0.31 -1.65
N ARG A 47 -3.51 -0.38 -0.32
CA ARG A 47 -3.80 -1.66 0.38
C ARG A 47 -5.15 -2.24 -0.06
N ILE A 48 -6.19 -1.42 -0.16
CA ILE A 48 -7.53 -1.86 -0.52
C ILE A 48 -7.56 -2.36 -1.97
N GLU A 49 -6.94 -1.63 -2.90
CA GLU A 49 -6.87 -2.06 -4.30
C GLU A 49 -6.00 -3.31 -4.48
N TYR A 50 -4.89 -3.42 -3.74
CA TYR A 50 -4.09 -4.63 -3.71
C TYR A 50 -4.93 -5.87 -3.34
N LEU A 51 -5.69 -5.76 -2.25
CA LEU A 51 -6.55 -6.85 -1.77
C LEU A 51 -7.67 -7.17 -2.77
N ARG A 52 -8.35 -6.13 -3.28
CA ARG A 52 -9.47 -6.26 -4.24
C ARG A 52 -9.05 -6.98 -5.51
N GLN A 53 -7.94 -6.58 -6.12
CA GLN A 53 -7.39 -7.19 -7.34
C GLN A 53 -7.00 -8.66 -7.15
N ARG A 54 -6.91 -9.11 -5.89
CA ARG A 54 -6.51 -10.47 -5.51
C ARG A 54 -7.65 -11.23 -4.83
N GLY A 55 -8.89 -10.79 -5.07
CA GLY A 55 -10.10 -11.50 -4.63
C GLY A 55 -10.43 -11.34 -3.15
N THR A 56 -9.85 -10.36 -2.46
CA THR A 56 -10.18 -10.05 -1.06
C THR A 56 -10.80 -8.67 -0.98
N VAL A 57 -12.11 -8.60 -0.72
CA VAL A 57 -12.79 -7.32 -0.51
C VAL A 57 -12.82 -7.02 0.99
N TYR A 58 -12.24 -5.90 1.40
CA TYR A 58 -12.13 -5.55 2.83
C TYR A 58 -13.50 -5.44 3.53
N ALA A 59 -14.53 -4.93 2.84
CA ALA A 59 -15.89 -4.87 3.38
C ALA A 59 -16.46 -6.25 3.73
N GLU A 60 -16.06 -7.32 3.04
CA GLU A 60 -16.47 -8.69 3.36
C GLU A 60 -15.78 -9.20 4.63
N VAL A 61 -14.54 -8.76 4.89
CA VAL A 61 -13.82 -9.04 6.14
C VAL A 61 -14.57 -8.41 7.33
N GLU A 62 -15.02 -7.17 7.17
CA GLU A 62 -15.82 -6.47 8.18
C GLU A 62 -17.19 -7.11 8.37
N ALA A 63 -17.89 -7.45 7.29
CA ALA A 63 -19.19 -8.13 7.33
C ALA A 63 -19.11 -9.51 7.99
N ALA A 64 -17.97 -10.19 7.87
CA ALA A 64 -17.68 -11.44 8.57
C ALA A 64 -17.41 -11.25 10.09
N GLY A 65 -17.42 -10.01 10.59
CA GLY A 65 -17.30 -9.69 12.01
C GLY A 65 -15.87 -9.49 12.51
N TYR A 66 -14.95 -9.09 11.62
CA TYR A 66 -13.54 -8.86 11.95
C TYR A 66 -13.14 -7.42 11.70
N ALA A 67 -12.23 -6.89 12.52
CA ALA A 67 -11.58 -5.61 12.28
C ALA A 67 -10.08 -5.82 12.10
N VAL A 68 -9.46 -5.12 11.16
CA VAL A 68 -8.02 -5.24 10.89
C VAL A 68 -7.37 -3.85 10.95
N PRO A 69 -7.31 -3.21 12.13
CA PRO A 69 -6.72 -1.89 12.28
C PRO A 69 -5.21 -1.90 12.06
N VAL A 70 -4.70 -0.76 11.62
CA VAL A 70 -3.26 -0.45 11.62
C VAL A 70 -2.77 -0.33 13.06
N THR A 71 -1.75 -1.10 13.43
CA THR A 71 -1.11 -1.06 14.76
C THR A 71 0.24 -0.35 14.76
N GLU A 72 0.91 -0.27 13.62
CA GLU A 72 2.20 0.43 13.45
C GLU A 72 2.27 1.01 12.03
N LEU A 73 2.81 2.22 11.89
CA LEU A 73 3.14 2.85 10.62
C LEU A 73 4.59 3.32 10.66
N GLY A 74 5.39 2.87 9.70
CA GLY A 74 6.71 3.41 9.41
C GLY A 74 6.70 4.07 8.04
N ALA A 75 7.19 5.31 7.93
CA ALA A 75 7.22 6.03 6.66
C ALA A 75 8.52 6.82 6.51
N ARG A 76 9.02 6.88 5.28
CA ARG A 76 10.12 7.75 4.86
C ARG A 76 9.67 8.56 3.66
N TYR A 77 9.59 9.86 3.83
CA TYR A 77 9.31 10.83 2.77
C TYR A 77 10.62 11.16 2.07
N THR A 78 10.75 10.78 0.80
CA THR A 78 12.01 10.86 0.04
C THR A 78 12.05 12.07 -0.89
N ALA A 79 10.90 12.51 -1.40
CA ALA A 79 10.79 13.69 -2.25
C ALA A 79 9.34 14.23 -2.28
N PRO A 80 9.11 15.51 -2.61
CA PRO A 80 7.77 16.08 -2.60
C PRO A 80 6.96 15.73 -3.87
N ALA A 81 5.78 15.15 -3.66
CA ALA A 81 4.66 15.27 -4.60
C ALA A 81 4.00 16.66 -4.49
N ARG A 82 3.36 17.12 -5.55
CA ARG A 82 2.78 18.47 -5.71
C ARG A 82 1.38 18.35 -6.29
N PHE A 83 0.62 19.44 -6.18
CA PHE A 83 -0.67 19.55 -6.86
C PHE A 83 -0.54 19.13 -8.32
N ASP A 84 -1.57 18.42 -8.78
CA ASP A 84 -1.70 17.92 -10.14
C ASP A 84 -0.70 16.81 -10.53
N ASP A 85 0.06 16.21 -9.61
CA ASP A 85 0.84 15.03 -9.96
C ASP A 85 -0.02 13.77 -10.13
N VAL A 86 0.26 12.89 -11.10
CA VAL A 86 -0.12 11.48 -11.05
C VAL A 86 0.83 10.73 -10.13
N LEU A 87 0.27 10.16 -9.08
CA LEU A 87 0.94 9.19 -8.23
C LEU A 87 0.61 7.78 -8.67
N THR A 88 1.66 7.00 -8.92
CA THR A 88 1.61 5.55 -8.92
C THR A 88 1.64 5.04 -7.48
N LEU A 89 0.65 4.23 -7.11
CA LEU A 89 0.56 3.57 -5.82
C LEU A 89 0.94 2.09 -5.96
N ARG A 90 1.94 1.66 -5.19
CA ARG A 90 2.37 0.26 -5.09
C ARG A 90 2.17 -0.26 -3.67
N ALA A 91 1.68 -1.49 -3.55
CA ALA A 91 1.48 -2.17 -2.29
C ALA A 91 1.82 -3.66 -2.40
N LEU A 92 2.30 -4.24 -1.31
CA LEU A 92 2.64 -5.65 -1.22
C LEU A 92 2.42 -6.19 0.20
N LEU A 93 1.76 -7.34 0.34
CA LEU A 93 1.65 -8.08 1.60
C LEU A 93 2.96 -8.84 1.86
N VAL A 94 3.84 -8.29 2.71
CA VAL A 94 5.19 -8.84 2.94
C VAL A 94 5.22 -9.86 4.08
N VAL A 95 4.36 -9.71 5.09
CA VAL A 95 4.20 -10.68 6.19
C VAL A 95 2.74 -11.07 6.32
N GLN A 96 2.49 -12.38 6.39
CA GLN A 96 1.21 -12.94 6.80
C GLN A 96 1.44 -13.99 7.88
N SER A 97 0.73 -13.83 8.99
CA SER A 97 0.69 -14.81 10.08
C SER A 97 -0.76 -15.11 10.44
N ARG A 98 -0.97 -15.96 11.45
CA ARG A 98 -2.31 -16.34 11.93
C ARG A 98 -3.20 -15.14 12.28
N ALA A 99 -2.66 -14.04 12.79
CA ALA A 99 -3.44 -12.89 13.28
C ALA A 99 -2.85 -11.51 12.93
N ARG A 100 -1.72 -11.46 12.22
CA ARG A 100 -1.03 -10.21 11.88
C ARG A 100 -0.64 -10.17 10.41
N LEU A 101 -0.68 -8.95 9.84
CA LEU A 101 -0.26 -8.66 8.48
C LEU A 101 0.74 -7.50 8.49
N ARG A 102 1.70 -7.52 7.56
CA ARG A 102 2.52 -6.35 7.24
C ARG A 102 2.42 -6.05 5.75
N PHE A 103 2.11 -4.81 5.44
CA PHE A 103 2.17 -4.28 4.07
C PHE A 103 3.39 -3.39 3.91
N ALA A 104 4.01 -3.45 2.73
CA ALA A 104 4.99 -2.50 2.24
C ALA A 104 4.38 -1.67 1.11
N TYR A 105 4.82 -0.42 0.99
CA TYR A 105 4.28 0.55 0.04
C TYR A 105 5.37 1.40 -0.60
N ARG A 106 5.11 1.79 -1.85
CA ARG A 106 5.85 2.84 -2.54
C ARG A 106 4.88 3.76 -3.27
N VAL A 107 5.06 5.06 -3.08
CA VAL A 107 4.33 6.11 -3.77
C VAL A 107 5.32 6.88 -4.62
N SER A 108 5.06 6.98 -5.92
CA SER A 108 5.95 7.65 -6.87
C SER A 108 5.15 8.57 -7.80
N VAL A 109 5.70 9.74 -8.11
CA VAL A 109 5.21 10.57 -9.23
C VAL A 109 5.63 9.91 -10.54
N GLU A 110 4.71 9.85 -11.51
CA GLU A 110 4.99 9.29 -12.83
C GLU A 110 6.05 10.10 -13.59
N ALA A 111 6.84 9.42 -14.43
CA ALA A 111 7.75 10.10 -15.34
C ALA A 111 6.95 10.88 -16.40
N GLY A 112 7.43 12.05 -16.79
CA GLY A 112 6.80 12.93 -17.78
C GLY A 112 5.62 13.75 -17.24
N ASP A 113 5.13 13.46 -16.04
CA ASP A 113 3.98 14.16 -15.47
C ASP A 113 4.32 15.58 -14.94
N ARG A 114 5.63 15.85 -14.79
CA ARG A 114 6.15 17.20 -14.56
C ARG A 114 7.21 17.54 -15.60
N VAL A 115 7.26 18.82 -15.98
CA VAL A 115 8.36 19.34 -16.80
C VAL A 115 9.70 19.05 -16.11
N GLY A 116 10.61 18.38 -16.83
CA GLY A 116 11.93 18.00 -16.33
C GLY A 116 11.96 16.76 -15.42
N LEU A 117 10.85 16.02 -15.31
CA LEU A 117 10.80 14.74 -14.58
C LEU A 117 10.89 13.55 -15.55
N ASP A 118 12.09 13.22 -16.02
CA ASP A 118 12.29 12.17 -17.03
C ASP A 118 12.26 10.75 -16.45
N ARG A 119 12.25 10.63 -15.12
CA ARG A 119 12.20 9.35 -14.39
C ARG A 119 11.21 9.42 -13.24
N PRO A 120 10.63 8.29 -12.80
CA PRO A 120 9.71 8.30 -11.66
C PRO A 120 10.39 8.86 -10.41
N LEU A 121 9.69 9.74 -9.70
CA LEU A 121 10.16 10.30 -8.43
C LEU A 121 9.52 9.54 -7.29
N THR A 122 10.28 8.75 -6.54
CA THR A 122 9.74 8.15 -5.31
C THR A 122 9.51 9.25 -4.28
N ALA A 123 8.26 9.46 -3.90
CA ALA A 123 7.85 10.44 -2.93
C ALA A 123 7.86 9.87 -1.51
N LEU A 124 7.44 8.60 -1.36
CA LEU A 124 7.39 7.92 -0.08
C LEU A 124 7.60 6.41 -0.21
N VAL A 125 8.30 5.84 0.77
CA VAL A 125 8.29 4.40 1.07
C VAL A 125 7.76 4.19 2.49
N ALA A 126 6.90 3.20 2.69
CA ALA A 126 6.28 2.95 3.99
C ALA A 126 5.98 1.48 4.25
N THR A 127 5.70 1.16 5.51
CA THR A 127 5.14 -0.11 5.95
C THR A 127 4.04 0.13 6.97
N THR A 128 3.02 -0.73 6.96
CA THR A 128 1.99 -0.76 8.02
C THR A 128 1.87 -2.17 8.58
N ASP A 129 1.79 -2.29 9.89
CA ASP A 129 1.40 -3.52 10.58
C ASP A 129 -0.07 -3.48 10.96
N HIS A 130 -0.70 -4.64 10.92
CA HIS A 130 -2.11 -4.82 11.23
C HIS A 130 -2.33 -6.04 12.10
N CYS A 131 -3.39 -6.00 12.91
CA CYS A 131 -3.82 -7.13 13.72
C CYS A 131 -5.29 -7.43 13.49
N CYS A 132 -5.64 -8.68 13.26
CA CYS A 132 -7.04 -9.11 13.21
C CYS A 132 -7.62 -9.12 14.62
N LEU A 133 -8.71 -8.38 14.83
CA LEU A 133 -9.40 -8.24 16.11
C LEU A 133 -10.85 -8.69 15.99
N ASN A 134 -11.39 -9.19 17.10
CA ASN A 134 -12.83 -9.21 17.30
C ASN A 134 -13.29 -7.80 17.70
N PRO A 135 -14.12 -7.10 16.90
CA PRO A 135 -14.48 -5.71 17.15
C PRO A 135 -15.34 -5.52 18.40
N ARG A 136 -16.04 -6.57 18.87
CA ARG A 136 -16.85 -6.48 20.11
C ARG A 136 -16.00 -6.55 21.37
N THR A 137 -14.87 -7.27 21.33
CA THR A 137 -14.02 -7.51 22.51
C THR A 137 -12.67 -6.78 22.44
N GLY A 138 -12.29 -6.26 21.27
CA GLY A 138 -10.97 -5.67 21.01
C GLY A 138 -9.81 -6.67 21.03
N ARG A 139 -10.09 -7.97 21.20
CA ARG A 139 -9.04 -8.99 21.37
C ARG A 139 -8.50 -9.47 20.02
N PRO A 140 -7.19 -9.70 19.90
CA PRO A 140 -6.60 -10.37 18.75
C PRO A 140 -7.21 -11.76 18.52
N VAL A 141 -7.59 -12.04 17.27
CA VAL A 141 -8.13 -13.33 16.86
C VAL A 141 -7.42 -13.81 15.59
N PRO A 142 -7.38 -15.13 15.33
CA PRO A 142 -6.94 -15.65 14.06
C PRO A 142 -7.81 -15.12 12.91
N PHE A 143 -7.21 -14.91 11.74
CA PHE A 143 -7.98 -14.77 10.50
C PHE A 143 -8.81 -16.04 10.27
N PRO A 144 -10.09 -15.92 9.86
CA PRO A 144 -10.86 -17.04 9.34
C PRO A 144 -10.13 -17.75 8.22
N GLN A 145 -10.30 -19.06 8.11
CA GLN A 145 -9.60 -19.86 7.11
C GLN A 145 -9.77 -19.30 5.69
N GLY A 146 -11.01 -18.98 5.27
CA GLY A 146 -11.25 -18.43 3.92
C GLY A 146 -10.54 -17.09 3.67
N ILE A 147 -10.50 -16.21 4.67
CA ILE A 147 -9.79 -14.91 4.57
C ILE A 147 -8.28 -15.14 4.56
N HIS A 148 -7.78 -16.01 5.43
CA HIS A 148 -6.36 -16.35 5.51
C HIS A 148 -5.86 -16.96 4.18
N GLU A 149 -6.62 -17.86 3.57
CA GLU A 149 -6.31 -18.45 2.27
C GLU A 149 -6.37 -17.41 1.15
N SER A 150 -7.34 -16.49 1.19
CA SER A 150 -7.43 -15.41 0.20
C SER A 150 -6.23 -14.46 0.28
N LEU A 151 -5.83 -14.09 1.49
CA LEU A 151 -4.61 -13.30 1.72
C LEU A 151 -3.34 -14.06 1.27
N ALA A 152 -3.29 -15.38 1.47
CA ALA A 152 -2.17 -16.19 1.03
C ALA A 152 -2.07 -16.24 -0.51
N ARG A 153 -3.20 -16.39 -1.21
CA ARG A 153 -3.26 -16.30 -2.69
C ARG A 153 -2.84 -14.91 -3.17
N ALA A 154 -3.29 -13.87 -2.48
CA ALA A 154 -2.94 -12.49 -2.80
C ALA A 154 -1.43 -12.26 -2.75
N ARG A 155 -0.75 -12.83 -1.76
CA ARG A 155 0.70 -12.77 -1.62
C ARG A 155 1.43 -13.51 -2.74
N ALA A 156 0.98 -14.71 -3.11
CA ALA A 156 1.63 -15.56 -4.11
C ALA A 156 1.57 -15.00 -5.55
N LEU A 157 0.58 -14.16 -5.87
CA LEU A 157 0.43 -13.54 -7.20
C LEU A 157 1.54 -12.56 -7.58
N VAL A 158 2.46 -12.24 -6.66
CA VAL A 158 3.63 -11.39 -6.92
C VAL A 158 4.82 -12.22 -7.40
N ASP A 159 4.81 -13.53 -7.15
CA ASP A 159 5.87 -14.47 -7.57
C ASP A 159 5.65 -15.03 -8.99
N ALA A 160 4.53 -14.68 -9.65
CA ALA A 160 4.27 -15.01 -11.04
C ALA A 160 4.77 -13.86 -11.95
N PRO A 161 5.52 -14.16 -13.03
CA PRO A 161 6.01 -13.12 -13.94
C PRO A 161 4.84 -12.30 -14.48
N SER A 162 4.95 -10.97 -14.36
CA SER A 162 3.99 -10.00 -14.90
C SER A 162 3.80 -10.28 -16.39
N ALA A 163 2.63 -10.82 -16.78
CA ALA A 163 2.24 -10.83 -18.18
C ALA A 163 2.16 -9.36 -18.63
N ALA A 164 3.02 -8.97 -19.58
CA ALA A 164 2.92 -7.68 -20.22
C ALA A 164 1.51 -7.51 -20.81
N PRO A 165 0.92 -6.31 -20.79
CA PRO A 165 -0.32 -6.07 -21.50
C PRO A 165 -0.11 -6.39 -22.98
N ALA A 166 -1.03 -7.17 -23.55
CA ALA A 166 -1.05 -7.46 -24.97
C ALA A 166 -1.12 -6.13 -25.74
N ASP A 167 -0.20 -5.97 -26.68
CA ASP A 167 -0.10 -4.81 -27.55
C ASP A 167 -1.22 -4.90 -28.60
N ASP A 168 -2.43 -4.47 -28.22
CA ASP A 168 -3.56 -4.31 -29.11
C ASP A 168 -3.38 -2.99 -29.88
N ASN A 169 -2.41 -2.97 -30.81
CA ASN A 169 -2.41 -2.00 -31.89
C ASN A 169 -2.13 -2.69 -33.23
N LYS A 170 -3.20 -3.26 -33.79
CA LYS A 170 -3.35 -3.47 -35.23
C LYS A 170 -4.69 -2.89 -35.65
N THR A 171 -4.67 -1.66 -36.16
CA THR A 171 -5.56 -1.26 -37.27
C THR A 171 -4.84 -0.21 -38.11
#